data_AF-A0A2E7UNJ2-F1
#
_entry.id   AF-A0A2E7UNJ2-F1
#
_cell.length_a   1.000
_cell.length_b   1.000
_cell.length_c   1.000
_cell.angle_alpha   90.00
_cell.angle_beta   90.00
_cell.angle_gamma   90.00
#
_symmetry.space_group_name_H-M   'P 1'
#
loop_
_entity.id
_entity.type
_entity.pdbx_description
1 polymer ?
#
loop_
_entity_poly.entity_id
_entity_poly.type
_entity_poly.pdbx_seq_one_letter_code
_entity_poly.pdbx_strand_id
1 'polypeptide(L)'
;MLGVEPSLEDYMLGAYAARELGQVLSVQERLKSAARMHQSKDIVEWLWKIDNTYGRVELVSVPPRSTTFEAGVMPFDPDQRKAVEAAIKSVADDGMFVGMLPLGEFTFSGQAFKVEPGLSVRIEVSPRVRRQGPIAPVIVYPDGKPVDAASEATQK
;
A
#
# COMPACT_ATOMS: atom_id res chain seq x y z
N MET A 1 13.39 -15.61 22.77
CA MET A 1 12.12 -15.67 22.01
C MET A 1 11.14 -16.42 22.92
N LEU A 2 10.25 -15.72 23.62
CA LEU A 2 9.24 -16.38 24.46
C LEU A 2 8.16 -16.91 23.51
N GLY A 3 8.18 -18.22 23.26
CA GLY A 3 7.36 -18.92 22.27
C GLY A 3 5.89 -19.10 22.68
N VAL A 4 5.23 -18.01 23.08
CA VAL A 4 3.78 -18.00 23.31
C VAL A 4 3.11 -17.52 22.03
N GLU A 5 2.23 -18.36 21.47
CA GLU A 5 1.43 -17.96 20.32
C GLU A 5 0.47 -16.83 20.73
N PRO A 6 0.38 -15.74 19.94
CA PRO A 6 -0.55 -14.66 20.24
C PRO A 6 -1.99 -15.15 20.28
N SER A 7 -2.75 -14.66 21.25
CA SER A 7 -4.18 -14.93 21.36
C SER A 7 -5.00 -14.13 20.34
N LEU A 8 -6.29 -14.45 20.22
CA LEU A 8 -7.23 -13.66 19.41
C LEU A 8 -7.23 -12.18 19.84
N GLU A 9 -7.23 -11.93 21.16
CA GLU A 9 -7.24 -10.59 21.71
C GLU A 9 -5.95 -9.82 21.35
N ASP A 10 -4.79 -10.49 21.39
CA ASP A 10 -3.51 -9.88 20.98
C ASP A 10 -3.52 -9.46 19.51
N TYR A 11 -4.07 -10.29 18.62
CA TYR A 11 -4.22 -9.93 17.21
C TYR A 11 -5.17 -8.73 17.03
N MET A 12 -6.28 -8.70 17.75
CA MET A 12 -7.25 -7.60 17.68
C MET A 12 -6.64 -6.28 18.20
N LEU A 13 -6.03 -6.30 19.39
CA LEU A 13 -5.33 -5.13 19.95
C LEU A 13 -4.21 -4.64 19.03
N GLY A 14 -3.43 -5.58 18.47
CA GLY A 14 -2.41 -5.25 17.48
C GLY A 14 -2.97 -4.64 16.20
N ALA A 15 -4.16 -5.06 15.76
CA ALA A 15 -4.84 -4.48 14.60
C ALA A 15 -5.32 -3.05 14.89
N TYR A 16 -5.90 -2.78 16.07
CA TYR A 16 -6.25 -1.42 16.48
C TYR A 16 -5.03 -0.51 16.55
N ALA A 17 -3.95 -0.96 17.18
CA ALA A 17 -2.71 -0.19 17.27
C ALA A 17 -2.11 0.12 15.90
N ALA A 18 -2.07 -0.87 15.00
CA ALA A 18 -1.58 -0.68 13.64
C ALA A 18 -2.46 0.32 12.84
N ARG A 19 -3.78 0.30 13.05
CA ARG A 19 -4.69 1.27 12.43
C ARG A 19 -4.39 2.70 12.88
N GLU A 20 -4.18 2.90 14.17
CA GLU A 20 -3.84 4.22 14.72
C GLU A 20 -2.50 4.76 14.19
N LEU A 21 -1.59 3.87 13.79
CA LEU A 21 -0.33 4.20 13.13
C LEU A 21 -0.43 4.32 11.60
N GLY A 22 -1.61 4.11 11.00
CA GLY A 22 -1.77 4.11 9.54
C GLY A 22 -1.17 2.89 8.83
N GLN A 23 -0.79 1.84 9.55
CA GLN A 23 -0.15 0.63 9.00
C GLN A 23 -1.19 -0.39 8.51
N VAL A 24 -1.98 -0.02 7.50
CA VAL A 24 -3.15 -0.78 7.04
C VAL A 24 -2.82 -2.22 6.61
N LEU A 25 -1.66 -2.46 6.00
CA LEU A 25 -1.22 -3.81 5.66
C LEU A 25 -1.08 -4.69 6.90
N SER A 26 -0.47 -4.17 7.96
CA SER A 26 -0.33 -4.88 9.24
C SER A 26 -1.68 -5.09 9.93
N VAL A 27 -2.63 -4.17 9.78
CA VAL A 27 -4.02 -4.39 10.23
C VAL A 27 -4.61 -5.60 9.53
N GLN A 28 -4.54 -5.63 8.19
CA GLN A 28 -5.08 -6.73 7.39
C GLN A 28 -4.45 -8.08 7.75
N GLU A 29 -3.12 -8.14 7.91
CA GLU A 29 -2.40 -9.37 8.29
C GLU A 29 -2.81 -9.87 9.67
N ARG A 30 -2.93 -8.98 10.65
CA ARG A 30 -3.36 -9.33 12.01
C ARG A 30 -4.80 -9.83 12.03
N LEU A 31 -5.69 -9.20 11.27
CA LEU A 31 -7.07 -9.65 11.14
C LEU A 31 -7.20 -10.98 10.41
N LYS A 32 -6.37 -11.24 9.40
CA LYS A 32 -6.30 -12.56 8.76
C LYS A 32 -5.86 -13.64 9.75
N SER A 33 -4.89 -13.34 10.63
CA SER A 33 -4.49 -14.24 11.70
C SER A 33 -5.59 -14.45 12.75
N ALA A 34 -6.27 -13.37 13.17
CA ALA A 34 -7.43 -13.45 14.06
C ALA A 34 -8.56 -14.31 13.45
N ALA A 35 -8.89 -14.11 12.17
CA ALA A 35 -9.91 -14.86 11.45
C ALA A 35 -9.60 -16.37 11.35
N ARG A 36 -8.30 -16.75 11.30
CA ARG A 36 -7.91 -18.18 11.34
C ARG A 36 -8.20 -18.83 12.69
N MET A 37 -8.17 -18.06 13.78
CA MET A 37 -8.50 -18.55 15.12
C MET A 37 -10.01 -18.54 15.35
N HIS A 38 -10.67 -17.43 15.02
CA HIS A 38 -12.10 -17.26 15.18
C HIS A 38 -12.64 -16.28 14.14
N GLN A 39 -13.54 -16.75 13.28
CA GLN A 39 -14.23 -15.89 12.33
C GLN A 39 -15.45 -15.25 13.01
N SER A 40 -15.30 -14.01 13.43
CA SER A 40 -16.43 -13.17 13.84
C SER A 40 -16.91 -12.30 12.67
N LYS A 41 -18.17 -11.87 12.73
CA LYS A 41 -18.74 -10.93 11.77
C LYS A 41 -17.90 -9.64 11.68
N ASP A 42 -17.47 -9.10 12.81
CA ASP A 42 -16.69 -7.87 12.89
C ASP A 42 -15.35 -7.99 12.16
N ILE A 43 -14.63 -9.11 12.32
CA ILE A 43 -13.35 -9.34 11.63
C ILE A 43 -13.57 -9.41 10.12
N VAL A 44 -14.61 -10.12 9.68
CA VAL A 44 -14.95 -10.26 8.26
C VAL A 44 -15.34 -8.92 7.64
N GLU A 45 -16.16 -8.12 8.33
CA GLU A 45 -16.55 -6.78 7.86
C GLU A 45 -15.35 -5.84 7.74
N TRP A 46 -14.42 -5.89 8.70
CA TRP A 46 -13.19 -5.11 8.64
C TRP A 46 -12.28 -5.52 7.48
N LEU A 47 -12.05 -6.82 7.30
CA LEU A 47 -11.27 -7.33 6.17
C LEU A 47 -11.90 -6.91 4.84
N TRP A 48 -13.23 -7.08 4.71
CA TRP A 48 -13.96 -6.66 3.52
C TRP A 48 -13.83 -5.15 3.27
N LYS A 49 -13.95 -4.31 4.32
CA LYS A 49 -13.74 -2.86 4.19
C LYS A 49 -12.34 -2.52 3.69
N ILE A 50 -11.31 -3.17 4.24
CA ILE A 50 -9.92 -2.95 3.81
C ILE A 50 -9.76 -3.32 2.33
N ASP A 51 -10.21 -4.51 1.94
CA ASP A 51 -10.03 -5.03 0.58
C ASP A 51 -10.76 -4.21 -0.50
N ASN A 52 -11.87 -3.56 -0.14
CA ASN A 52 -12.65 -2.72 -1.05
C ASN A 52 -12.27 -1.24 -1.04
N THR A 53 -11.44 -0.80 -0.09
CA THR A 53 -11.07 0.62 0.06
C THR A 53 -9.60 0.87 -0.26
N TYR A 54 -8.74 -0.14 -0.08
CA TYR A 54 -7.30 0.00 -0.19
C TYR A 54 -6.70 -0.92 -1.25
N GLY A 55 -5.69 -0.41 -1.96
CA GLY A 55 -4.82 -1.20 -2.83
C GLY A 55 -3.44 -1.39 -2.20
N ARG A 56 -2.76 -2.48 -2.54
CA ARG A 56 -1.40 -2.76 -2.04
C ARG A 56 -0.40 -1.97 -2.86
N VAL A 57 0.59 -1.36 -2.19
CA VAL A 57 1.59 -0.54 -2.85
C VAL A 57 2.99 -0.86 -2.31
N GLU A 58 3.93 -1.03 -3.23
CA GLU A 58 5.37 -1.15 -2.98
C GLU A 58 6.10 -0.03 -3.73
N LEU A 59 6.62 0.95 -3.00
CA LEU A 59 7.37 2.08 -3.51
C LEU A 59 8.83 1.94 -3.09
N VAL A 60 9.75 2.01 -4.05
CA VAL A 60 11.18 1.87 -3.79
C VAL A 60 11.96 2.90 -4.61
N SER A 61 12.86 3.62 -3.96
CA SER A 61 13.78 4.55 -4.62
C SER A 61 15.24 4.19 -4.33
N VAL A 62 16.06 4.11 -5.38
CA VAL A 62 17.48 3.76 -5.29
C VAL A 62 18.29 4.75 -6.12
N PRO A 63 19.06 5.70 -5.56
CA PRO A 63 19.32 5.88 -4.13
C PRO A 63 18.11 6.51 -3.42
N PRO A 64 17.94 6.26 -2.10
CA PRO A 64 16.77 6.70 -1.33
C PRO A 64 16.72 8.22 -1.07
N ARG A 65 17.66 9.00 -1.61
CA ARG A 65 17.77 10.43 -1.31
C ARG A 65 16.85 11.26 -2.21
N SER A 66 16.11 12.17 -1.58
CA SER A 66 15.21 13.13 -2.23
C SER A 66 14.00 12.50 -2.93
N THR A 67 13.49 11.39 -2.38
CA THR A 67 12.27 10.75 -2.82
C THR A 67 11.06 11.51 -2.26
N THR A 68 10.17 11.96 -3.14
CA THR A 68 8.92 12.61 -2.72
C THR A 68 7.75 11.65 -2.92
N PHE A 69 6.78 11.73 -2.03
CA PHE A 69 5.50 11.05 -2.17
C PHE A 69 4.38 12.03 -1.85
N GLU A 70 3.44 12.17 -2.76
CA GLU A 70 2.36 13.15 -2.69
C GLU A 70 1.04 12.49 -3.09
N ALA A 71 -0.02 12.78 -2.34
CA ALA A 71 -1.37 12.43 -2.74
C ALA A 71 -1.97 13.57 -3.56
N GLY A 72 -2.60 13.26 -4.70
CA GLY A 72 -3.26 14.28 -5.52
C GLY A 72 -4.40 14.97 -4.77
N VAL A 73 -5.14 14.20 -3.97
CA VAL A 73 -6.16 14.71 -3.03
C VAL A 73 -6.01 13.96 -1.71
N MET A 74 -5.88 14.71 -0.62
CA MET A 74 -5.84 14.12 0.72
C MET A 74 -7.22 13.56 1.10
N PRO A 75 -7.30 12.30 1.58
CA PRO A 75 -8.56 11.74 2.06
C PRO A 75 -9.19 12.56 3.19
N PHE A 76 -10.53 12.60 3.20
CA PHE A 76 -11.29 13.18 4.29
C PHE A 76 -11.43 12.21 5.47
N ASP A 77 -11.54 10.92 5.19
CA ASP A 77 -11.59 9.87 6.22
C ASP A 77 -10.29 9.87 7.04
N PRO A 78 -10.36 9.98 8.38
CA PRO A 78 -9.17 10.05 9.23
C PRO A 78 -8.26 8.81 9.14
N ASP A 79 -8.82 7.61 8.99
CA ASP A 79 -8.03 6.38 8.91
C ASP A 79 -7.27 6.33 7.58
N GLN A 80 -7.94 6.69 6.48
CA GLN A 80 -7.29 6.80 5.17
C GLN A 80 -6.20 7.87 5.15
N ARG A 81 -6.46 9.03 5.78
CA ARG A 81 -5.47 10.11 5.89
C ARG A 81 -4.21 9.65 6.63
N LYS A 82 -4.37 8.98 7.77
CA LYS A 82 -3.23 8.41 8.53
C LYS A 82 -2.41 7.44 7.70
N ALA A 83 -3.05 6.60 6.88
CA ALA A 83 -2.34 5.68 5.99
C ALA A 83 -1.47 6.44 4.96
N VAL A 84 -1.98 7.52 4.38
CA VAL A 84 -1.23 8.39 3.47
C VAL A 84 -0.08 9.10 4.19
N GLU A 85 -0.32 9.66 5.37
CA GLU A 85 0.71 10.32 6.18
C GLU A 85 1.85 9.36 6.58
N ALA A 86 1.50 8.13 6.97
CA ALA A 86 2.48 7.09 7.27
C ALA A 86 3.34 6.74 6.04
N ALA A 87 2.73 6.69 4.86
CA ALA A 87 3.45 6.45 3.60
C ALA A 87 4.39 7.61 3.24
N ILE A 88 3.92 8.86 3.36
CA ILE A 88 4.74 10.06 3.14
C ILE A 88 5.96 10.02 4.06
N LYS A 89 5.75 9.72 5.35
CA LYS A 89 6.83 9.63 6.32
C LYS A 89 7.83 8.52 5.98
N SER A 90 7.35 7.32 5.69
CA SER A 90 8.20 6.17 5.32
C SER A 90 9.06 6.46 4.08
N VAL A 91 8.47 7.08 3.06
CA VAL A 91 9.20 7.48 1.85
C VAL A 91 10.23 8.57 2.15
N ALA A 92 9.89 9.55 2.98
CA ALA A 92 10.83 10.62 3.34
C ALA A 92 12.02 10.13 4.17
N ASP A 93 11.79 9.16 5.06
CA ASP A 93 12.82 8.61 5.95
C ASP A 93 13.75 7.63 5.21
N ASP A 94 13.17 6.65 4.50
CA ASP A 94 13.91 5.50 3.95
C ASP A 94 13.92 5.43 2.41
N GLY A 95 13.17 6.30 1.72
CA GLY A 95 12.97 6.20 0.27
C GLY A 95 12.14 4.98 -0.15
N MET A 96 11.48 4.32 0.80
CA MET A 96 10.74 3.08 0.61
C MET A 96 9.42 3.08 1.37
N PHE A 97 8.40 2.46 0.79
CA PHE A 97 7.14 2.17 1.48
C PHE A 97 6.55 0.85 0.97
N VAL A 98 6.18 -0.02 1.91
CA VAL A 98 5.46 -1.27 1.60
C VAL A 98 4.22 -1.29 2.49
N GLY A 99 3.04 -1.17 1.88
CA GLY A 99 1.81 -1.06 2.64
C GLY A 99 0.56 -1.10 1.76
N MET A 100 -0.52 -0.55 2.29
CA MET A 100 -1.76 -0.36 1.55
C MET A 100 -2.16 1.11 1.60
N LEU A 101 -2.60 1.64 0.46
CA LEU A 101 -3.04 3.02 0.29
C LEU A 101 -4.51 3.04 -0.15
N PRO A 102 -5.28 4.07 0.25
CA PRO A 102 -6.67 4.20 -0.18
C PRO A 102 -6.75 4.41 -1.69
N LEU A 103 -7.88 4.05 -2.29
CA LEU A 103 -8.22 4.40 -3.67
C LEU A 103 -7.96 5.89 -3.92
N GLY A 104 -7.17 6.20 -4.94
CA GLY A 104 -6.82 7.58 -5.26
C GLY A 104 -5.66 7.70 -6.24
N GLU A 105 -5.31 8.96 -6.53
CA GLU A 105 -4.19 9.32 -7.38
C GLU A 105 -3.02 9.81 -6.52
N PHE A 106 -1.83 9.32 -6.84
CA PHE A 106 -0.61 9.59 -6.09
C PHE A 106 0.56 9.86 -7.02
N THR A 107 1.56 10.57 -6.53
CA THR A 107 2.81 10.83 -7.24
C THR A 107 3.97 10.37 -6.38
N PHE A 108 4.83 9.52 -6.94
CA PHE A 108 6.06 9.06 -6.30
C PHE A 108 7.27 9.47 -7.15
N SER A 109 8.15 10.32 -6.60
CA SER A 109 9.34 10.85 -7.30
C SER A 109 9.06 11.44 -8.69
N GLY A 110 7.90 12.11 -8.84
CA GLY A 110 7.44 12.71 -10.10
C GLY A 110 6.66 11.76 -11.02
N GLN A 111 6.48 10.49 -10.63
CA GLN A 111 5.70 9.51 -11.38
C GLN A 111 4.30 9.40 -10.80
N ALA A 112 3.30 9.81 -11.58
CA ALA A 112 1.90 9.65 -11.22
C ALA A 112 1.47 8.18 -11.35
N PHE A 113 0.64 7.72 -10.42
CA PHE A 113 0.01 6.40 -10.45
C PHE A 113 -1.34 6.45 -9.73
N LYS A 114 -2.19 5.47 -10.04
CA LYS A 114 -3.49 5.30 -9.41
C LYS A 114 -3.48 4.03 -8.57
N VAL A 115 -4.04 4.11 -7.38
CA VAL A 115 -4.29 2.96 -6.52
C VAL A 115 -5.74 2.58 -6.66
N GLU A 116 -6.02 1.31 -6.93
CA GLU A 116 -7.37 0.77 -6.94
C GLU A 116 -7.48 -0.41 -5.96
N PRO A 117 -8.65 -0.63 -5.34
CA PRO A 117 -8.87 -1.75 -4.44
C PRO A 117 -8.59 -3.09 -5.12
N GLY A 118 -7.93 -4.01 -4.41
CA GLY A 118 -7.58 -5.33 -4.93
C GLY A 118 -6.42 -5.36 -5.93
N LEU A 119 -5.88 -4.20 -6.36
CA LEU A 119 -4.68 -4.15 -7.18
C LEU A 119 -3.41 -4.02 -6.33
N SER A 120 -2.30 -4.53 -6.87
CA SER A 120 -0.97 -4.32 -6.33
C SER A 120 -0.16 -3.46 -7.27
N VAL A 121 0.29 -2.30 -6.80
CA VAL A 121 1.11 -1.37 -7.58
C VAL A 121 2.54 -1.42 -7.06
N ARG A 122 3.51 -1.66 -7.95
CA ARG A 122 4.94 -1.60 -7.61
C ARG A 122 5.62 -0.55 -8.45
N ILE A 123 6.31 0.38 -7.79
CA ILE A 123 7.05 1.46 -8.44
C ILE A 123 8.47 1.47 -7.91
N GLU A 124 9.43 1.32 -8.83
CA GLU A 124 10.85 1.39 -8.54
C GLU A 124 11.48 2.52 -9.33
N VAL A 125 12.15 3.45 -8.64
CA VAL A 125 12.80 4.61 -9.25
C VAL A 125 14.30 4.55 -9.01
N SER A 126 15.09 4.41 -10.07
CA SER A 126 16.56 4.45 -9.99
C SER A 126 17.22 5.31 -11.09
N PRO A 127 18.47 5.81 -10.92
CA PRO A 127 19.19 6.54 -11.95
C PRO A 127 19.41 5.73 -13.24
N ARG A 128 19.53 4.40 -13.12
CA ARG A 128 19.58 3.49 -14.28
C ARG A 128 18.26 3.51 -15.05
N VAL A 129 17.15 3.49 -14.31
CA VAL A 129 15.78 3.58 -14.83
C VAL A 129 15.53 4.97 -15.46
N ARG A 130 15.93 6.08 -14.82
CA ARG A 130 15.76 7.45 -15.37
C ARG A 130 16.48 7.71 -16.69
N ARG A 131 17.58 7.00 -17.00
CA ARG A 131 18.29 7.13 -18.29
C ARG A 131 17.53 6.56 -19.48
N GLN A 132 16.48 5.75 -19.24
CA GLN A 132 15.67 5.13 -20.28
C GLN A 132 14.35 5.87 -20.57
N GLY A 133 14.12 7.05 -19.96
CA GLY A 133 12.85 7.77 -20.02
C GLY A 133 11.95 7.46 -18.80
N PRO A 134 10.76 8.07 -18.69
CA PRO A 134 9.81 7.75 -17.63
C PRO A 134 9.39 6.28 -17.78
N ILE A 135 9.87 5.41 -16.90
CA ILE A 135 9.46 4.01 -16.88
C ILE A 135 8.07 3.95 -16.27
N ALA A 136 7.12 3.45 -17.05
CA ALA A 136 5.74 3.35 -16.66
C ALA A 136 5.58 2.41 -15.45
N PRO A 137 4.65 2.68 -14.52
CA PRO A 137 4.52 1.93 -13.28
C PRO A 137 4.14 0.49 -13.57
N VAL A 138 4.72 -0.47 -12.84
CA VAL A 138 4.35 -1.89 -12.99
C VAL A 138 3.10 -2.12 -12.14
N ILE A 139 1.96 -2.21 -12.82
CA ILE A 139 0.68 -2.55 -12.20
C ILE A 139 0.55 -4.08 -12.26
N VAL A 140 0.47 -4.70 -11.08
CA VAL A 140 0.25 -6.15 -10.93
C VAL A 140 -1.20 -6.36 -10.53
N TYR A 141 -1.97 -6.90 -11.47
CA TYR A 141 -3.35 -7.30 -11.25
C TYR A 141 -3.41 -8.61 -10.44
N PRO A 142 -4.51 -8.88 -9.71
CA PRO A 142 -4.64 -10.07 -8.86
C PRO A 142 -4.58 -11.42 -9.60
N ASP A 143 -4.59 -11.42 -10.94
CA ASP A 143 -4.35 -12.60 -11.79
C ASP A 143 -2.85 -12.86 -12.09
N GLY A 144 -1.95 -12.04 -11.54
CA GLY A 144 -0.50 -12.22 -11.62
C GLY A 144 0.11 -11.80 -12.96
N LYS A 145 -0.64 -11.12 -13.84
CA LYS A 145 -0.12 -10.63 -15.10
C LYS A 145 0.39 -9.20 -14.96
N PRO A 146 1.70 -8.94 -15.14
CA PRO A 146 2.18 -7.57 -15.30
C PRO A 146 1.65 -7.04 -16.63
N VAL A 147 1.06 -5.86 -16.62
CA VAL A 147 0.81 -5.11 -17.85
C VAL A 147 2.00 -4.20 -18.05
N ASP A 148 2.78 -4.46 -19.10
CA ASP A 148 3.73 -3.48 -19.63
C ASP A 148 2.92 -2.22 -19.93
N ALA A 149 3.12 -1.16 -19.16
CA ALA A 149 2.42 0.11 -19.33
C ALA A 149 2.90 0.89 -20.58
N ALA A 150 3.15 0.17 -21.68
CA ALA A 150 3.60 0.65 -22.97
C ALA A 150 2.59 0.37 -24.12
N SER A 151 1.38 -0.11 -23.83
CA SER A 151 0.38 -0.48 -24.84
C SER A 151 -0.91 0.35 -24.80
N GLU A 152 -0.79 1.67 -24.67
CA GLU A 152 -1.85 2.62 -25.07
C GLU A 152 -1.29 3.81 -25.88
N ALA A 153 -0.43 3.51 -26.85
CA ALA A 153 -0.04 4.47 -27.87
C ALA A 153 -0.09 3.85 -29.27
N THR A 154 -1.20 3.24 -29.66
CA THR A 154 -1.62 3.09 -31.07
C THR A 154 -3.09 2.68 -31.12
N GLN A 155 -3.96 3.65 -31.37
CA GLN A 155 -5.05 3.48 -32.33
C GLN A 155 -5.31 4.85 -32.95
N LYS A 156 -4.73 5.02 -34.15
CA LYS A 156 -5.14 6.00 -35.14
C LYS A 156 -6.49 5.59 -35.72
#